data_AF-A0A370FQC2-F1
#
_entry.id   AF-A0A370FQC2-F1
#
_cell.length_a   1.000
_cell.length_b   1.000
_cell.length_c   1.000
_cell.angle_alpha   90.00
_cell.angle_beta   90.00
_cell.angle_gamma   90.00
#
_symmetry.space_group_name_H-M   'P 1'
#
loop_
_entity.id
_entity.type
_entity.pdbx_description
1 polymer ?
#
loop_
_entity_poly.entity_id
_entity_poly.type
_entity_poly.pdbx_seq_one_letter_code
_entity_poly.pdbx_strand_id
1 'polypeptide(L)'
;MSTLPDPPEPVLETAAKELADATSPHPRIYEVPPEQGRKILADLQSGDGVDRPEVEDEWVDVHAGPHGRVRTRILRPAGASGDLPVVIYIHGAG
;
A
#
# COMPACT_ATOMS: atom_id res chain seq x y z
N MET A 1 -6.50 19.60 38.22
CA MET A 1 -6.67 18.87 36.94
C MET A 1 -7.09 17.46 37.28
N SER A 2 -8.18 16.94 36.70
CA SER A 2 -8.59 15.55 36.97
C SER A 2 -7.61 14.62 36.27
N THR A 3 -6.98 13.71 37.01
CA THR A 3 -6.23 12.60 36.45
C THR A 3 -7.21 11.66 35.75
N LEU A 4 -6.97 11.40 34.46
CA LEU A 4 -7.66 10.34 33.73
C LEU A 4 -6.98 9.00 34.02
N PRO A 5 -7.72 7.88 34.03
CA PRO A 5 -7.11 6.56 34.15
C PRO A 5 -6.21 6.27 32.94
N ASP A 6 -5.24 5.38 33.13
CA ASP A 6 -4.40 4.90 32.03
C ASP A 6 -5.26 4.27 30.94
N PRO A 7 -4.93 4.49 29.65
CA PRO A 7 -5.64 3.85 28.57
C PRO A 7 -5.50 2.32 28.68
N PRO A 8 -6.54 1.55 28.30
CA PRO A 8 -6.43 0.11 28.27
C PRO A 8 -5.31 -0.34 27.32
N GLU A 9 -4.72 -1.50 27.61
CA GLU A 9 -3.72 -2.10 26.74
C GLU A 9 -4.32 -2.37 25.35
N PRO A 10 -3.67 -1.92 24.26
CA PRO A 10 -4.18 -2.16 22.91
C PRO A 10 -4.20 -3.66 22.60
N VAL A 11 -5.38 -4.18 22.28
CA VAL A 11 -5.55 -5.57 21.82
C VAL A 11 -5.59 -5.58 20.30
N LEU A 12 -4.64 -6.28 19.68
CA LEU A 12 -4.64 -6.56 18.25
C LEU A 12 -5.39 -7.88 17.99
N GLU A 13 -6.14 -7.93 16.89
CA GLU A 13 -6.62 -9.21 16.37
C GLU A 13 -5.44 -10.10 15.97
N THR A 14 -5.63 -11.42 15.97
CA THR A 14 -4.54 -12.40 15.90
C THR A 14 -3.61 -12.14 14.71
N ALA A 15 -4.15 -11.92 13.51
CA ALA A 15 -3.33 -11.71 12.32
C ALA A 15 -2.52 -10.39 12.40
N ALA A 16 -3.13 -9.33 12.92
CA ALA A 16 -2.43 -8.06 13.15
C ALA A 16 -1.30 -8.18 14.18
N LYS A 17 -1.51 -8.97 15.26
CA LYS A 17 -0.46 -9.23 16.26
C LYS A 17 0.71 -10.00 15.66
N GLU A 18 0.42 -11.05 14.90
CA GLU A 18 1.46 -11.87 14.24
C GLU A 18 2.31 -11.02 13.29
N LEU A 19 1.68 -10.16 12.48
CA LEU A 19 2.41 -9.25 11.60
C LEU A 19 3.26 -8.24 12.39
N ALA A 20 2.71 -7.65 13.46
CA ALA A 20 3.44 -6.71 14.30
C ALA A 20 4.65 -7.37 14.98
N ASP A 21 4.50 -8.57 15.52
CA ASP A 21 5.57 -9.32 16.16
C ASP A 21 6.64 -9.73 15.13
N ALA A 22 6.23 -10.19 13.94
CA ALA A 22 7.14 -10.58 12.86
C ALA A 22 7.95 -9.41 12.29
N THR A 23 7.41 -8.19 12.33
CA THR A 23 8.05 -6.97 11.79
C THR A 23 8.71 -6.09 12.87
N SER A 24 8.59 -6.47 14.14
CA SER A 24 9.19 -5.76 15.28
C SER A 24 10.72 -5.76 15.34
N PRO A 25 11.44 -6.85 14.97
CA PRO A 25 12.90 -6.91 15.01
C PRO A 25 13.56 -5.84 14.13
N HIS A 26 14.75 -5.39 14.56
CA HIS A 26 15.57 -4.44 13.81
C HIS A 26 16.52 -5.17 12.83
N PRO A 27 16.93 -4.53 11.71
CA PRO A 27 16.53 -3.19 11.29
C PRO A 27 15.13 -3.16 10.66
N ARG A 28 14.36 -2.12 10.98
CA ARG A 28 13.03 -1.85 10.43
C ARG A 28 13.17 -1.10 9.10
N ILE A 29 12.09 -1.08 8.31
CA ILE A 29 12.06 -0.52 6.95
C ILE A 29 12.59 0.92 6.85
N TYR A 30 12.40 1.74 7.88
CA TYR A 30 12.84 3.15 7.92
C TYR A 30 14.31 3.32 8.37
N GLU A 31 14.97 2.23 8.78
CA GLU A 31 16.35 2.23 9.28
C GLU A 31 17.35 1.75 8.22
N VAL A 32 16.86 1.35 7.04
CA VAL A 32 17.66 0.86 5.92
C VAL A 32 17.66 1.87 4.76
N PRO A 33 18.62 1.79 3.82
CA PRO A 33 18.59 2.60 2.61
C PRO A 33 17.29 2.40 1.80
N PRO A 34 16.80 3.42 1.07
CA PRO A 34 15.50 3.36 0.37
C PRO A 34 15.32 2.16 -0.57
N GLU A 35 16.36 1.74 -1.28
CA GLU A 35 16.30 0.55 -2.15
C GLU A 35 15.98 -0.72 -1.36
N GLN A 36 16.63 -0.90 -0.21
CA GLN A 36 16.39 -2.04 0.67
C GLN A 36 15.00 -1.96 1.30
N GLY A 37 14.56 -0.77 1.71
CA GLY A 37 13.22 -0.56 2.24
C GLY A 37 12.13 -0.92 1.23
N ARG A 38 12.28 -0.51 -0.04
CA ARG A 38 11.39 -0.91 -1.14
C ARG A 38 11.35 -2.42 -1.33
N LYS A 39 12.50 -3.09 -1.25
CA LYS A 39 12.57 -4.54 -1.37
C LYS A 39 11.82 -5.24 -0.23
N ILE A 40 12.03 -4.81 1.02
CA ILE A 40 11.35 -5.38 2.20
C ILE A 40 9.83 -5.29 2.03
N LEU A 41 9.31 -4.12 1.65
CA LEU A 41 7.87 -3.96 1.43
C LEU A 41 7.36 -4.78 0.24
N ALA A 42 8.11 -4.83 -0.86
CA ALA A 42 7.73 -5.63 -2.02
C ALA A 42 7.66 -7.13 -1.68
N ASP A 43 8.65 -7.65 -0.95
CA ASP A 43 8.68 -9.05 -0.53
C ASP A 43 7.50 -9.36 0.42
N LEU A 44 7.22 -8.48 1.38
CA LEU A 44 6.08 -8.62 2.32
C LEU A 44 4.74 -8.74 1.57
N GLN A 45 4.58 -8.00 0.47
CA GLN A 45 3.35 -7.97 -0.33
C GLN A 45 3.32 -9.01 -1.47
N SER A 46 4.35 -9.85 -1.59
CA SER A 46 4.48 -10.84 -2.66
C SER A 46 3.92 -12.22 -2.29
N GLY A 47 3.24 -12.34 -1.14
CA GLY A 47 2.59 -13.58 -0.72
C GLY A 47 1.57 -14.10 -1.73
N ASP A 48 1.52 -15.43 -1.86
CA ASP A 48 0.53 -16.12 -2.67
C ASP A 48 -0.83 -16.18 -1.96
N GLY A 49 -1.90 -16.45 -2.72
CA GLY A 49 -3.23 -16.73 -2.15
C GLY A 49 -4.06 -15.51 -1.79
N VAL A 50 -3.65 -14.30 -2.20
CA VAL A 50 -4.51 -13.11 -2.17
C VAL A 50 -5.26 -13.00 -3.49
N ASP A 51 -6.59 -13.11 -3.43
CA ASP A 51 -7.44 -12.95 -4.60
C ASP A 51 -7.24 -11.57 -5.24
N ARG A 52 -7.07 -11.58 -6.57
CA ARG A 52 -6.95 -10.36 -7.38
C ARG A 52 -8.10 -10.35 -8.38
N PRO A 53 -9.03 -9.38 -8.29
CA PRO A 53 -10.09 -9.24 -9.29
C PRO A 53 -9.49 -9.11 -10.70
N GLU A 54 -10.17 -9.68 -11.68
CA GLU A 54 -9.76 -9.54 -13.07
C GLU A 54 -9.89 -8.09 -13.52
N VAL A 55 -8.79 -7.55 -14.04
CA VAL A 55 -8.70 -6.18 -14.56
C VAL A 55 -7.98 -6.20 -15.90
N GLU A 56 -8.40 -5.30 -16.78
CA GLU A 56 -7.60 -4.83 -17.89
C GLU A 56 -6.72 -3.69 -17.38
N ASP A 57 -5.41 -3.83 -17.51
CA ASP A 57 -4.46 -2.81 -17.06
C ASP A 57 -3.50 -2.34 -18.14
N GLU A 58 -3.18 -1.06 -18.09
CA GLU A 58 -2.17 -0.47 -18.96
C GLU A 58 -1.36 0.61 -18.25
N TRP A 59 -0.10 0.74 -18.66
CA TRP A 59 0.75 1.86 -18.27
C TRP A 59 0.69 2.93 -19.34
N VAL A 60 0.34 4.14 -18.94
CA VAL A 60 0.34 5.33 -19.80
C VAL A 60 1.25 6.41 -19.22
N ASP A 61 1.72 7.30 -20.09
CA ASP A 61 2.39 8.52 -19.67
C ASP A 61 1.43 9.70 -19.78
N VAL A 62 1.09 10.29 -18.64
CA VAL A 62 0.21 11.47 -18.58
C VAL A 62 1.06 12.74 -18.57
N HIS A 63 0.78 13.68 -19.47
CA HIS A 63 1.39 15.00 -19.43
C HIS A 63 0.76 15.86 -18.33
N ALA A 64 1.50 16.11 -17.25
CA ALA A 64 1.07 16.94 -16.11
C ALA A 64 1.49 18.42 -16.26
N GLY A 65 1.57 18.91 -17.50
CA GLY A 65 1.98 20.29 -17.81
C GLY A 65 3.36 20.64 -17.25
N PRO A 66 3.49 21.68 -16.40
CA PRO A 66 4.78 22.13 -15.87
C PRO A 66 5.45 21.11 -14.95
N HIS A 67 4.72 20.09 -14.49
CA HIS A 67 5.23 19.03 -13.61
C HIS A 67 5.79 17.81 -14.37
N GLY A 68 5.81 17.86 -15.71
CA GLY A 68 6.44 16.83 -16.54
C GLY A 68 5.50 15.68 -16.94
N ARG A 69 6.08 14.50 -17.16
CA ARG A 69 5.33 13.27 -17.49
C ARG A 69 5.19 12.41 -16.24
N VAL A 70 3.97 11.97 -15.96
CA VAL A 70 3.65 11.09 -14.83
C VAL A 70 3.24 9.73 -15.37
N ARG A 71 4.04 8.72 -15.06
CA ARG A 71 3.72 7.32 -15.40
C ARG A 71 2.56 6.86 -14.53
N THR A 72 1.45 6.51 -15.16
CA THR A 72 0.17 6.19 -14.51
C THR A 72 -0.30 4.81 -14.96
N ARG A 73 -0.77 3.99 -14.01
CA ARG A 73 -1.41 2.71 -14.32
C ARG A 73 -2.92 2.89 -14.30
N ILE A 74 -3.56 2.59 -15.41
CA ILE A 74 -5.02 2.55 -15.51
C ILE A 74 -5.44 1.12 -15.20
N LEU A 75 -6.35 0.95 -14.25
CA LEU A 75 -7.00 -0.33 -13.94
C LEU A 75 -8.48 -0.21 -14.32
N ARG A 76 -8.97 -1.10 -15.18
CA ARG A 76 -10.36 -1.18 -15.60
C ARG A 76 -10.91 -2.58 -15.28
N PRO A 77 -12.12 -2.72 -14.73
CA PRO A 77 -12.74 -4.04 -14.56
C PRO A 77 -12.84 -4.77 -15.91
N ALA A 78 -12.46 -6.05 -15.95
CA ALA A 78 -12.45 -6.84 -17.18
C ALA A 78 -13.84 -6.86 -17.84
N GLY A 79 -13.88 -6.62 -19.16
CA GLY A 79 -15.12 -6.65 -19.95
C GLY A 79 -16.08 -5.47 -19.74
N ALA A 80 -15.74 -4.48 -18.91
CA ALA A 80 -16.56 -3.30 -18.75
C ALA A 80 -16.56 -2.45 -20.04
N SER A 81 -17.71 -1.97 -20.50
CA SER A 81 -17.87 -1.13 -21.70
C SER A 81 -18.40 0.26 -21.39
N GLY A 82 -18.11 1.23 -22.26
CA GLY A 82 -18.56 2.62 -22.11
C GLY A 82 -17.76 3.42 -21.09
N ASP A 83 -18.21 4.64 -20.82
CA ASP A 83 -17.58 5.54 -19.86
C ASP A 83 -17.83 5.04 -18.42
N LEU A 84 -16.79 5.02 -17.61
CA LEU A 84 -16.84 4.59 -16.21
C LEU A 84 -16.50 5.76 -15.29
N PRO A 85 -17.05 5.80 -14.07
CA PRO A 85 -16.55 6.70 -13.03
C PRO A 85 -15.09 6.36 -12.70
N VAL A 86 -14.31 7.39 -12.37
CA VAL A 86 -12.87 7.26 -12.15
C VAL A 86 -12.52 7.55 -10.69
N VAL A 87 -11.62 6.73 -10.14
CA VAL A 87 -10.96 6.97 -8.85
C VAL A 87 -9.48 7.22 -9.12
N ILE A 88 -8.94 8.30 -8.56
CA ILE A 88 -7.49 8.55 -8.55
C ILE A 88 -6.93 7.93 -7.27
N TYR A 89 -6.09 6.90 -7.41
CA TYR A 89 -5.42 6.24 -6.30
C TYR A 89 -3.96 6.68 -6.21
N ILE A 90 -3.58 7.25 -5.08
CA ILE A 90 -2.20 7.63 -4.76
C ILE A 90 -1.75 6.73 -3.62
N HIS A 91 -0.76 5.88 -3.87
CA HIS A 91 -0.30 4.92 -2.87
C HIS A 91 0.46 5.61 -1.72
N GLY A 92 0.47 4.98 -0.54
CA GLY A 92 1.29 5.41 0.61
C GLY A 92 2.71 4.84 0.54
N ALA A 93 3.19 4.32 1.68
CA ALA A 93 4.53 3.74 1.89
C ALA A 93 5.68 4.76 2.09
N GLY A 94 5.36 5.96 2.56
CA GLY A 94 6.33 7.01 2.91
C GLY A 94 6.86 7.74 1.69
#